data_AF-A0A1Q9CM88-F1
#
_entry.id   AF-A0A1Q9CM88-F1
#
_cell.length_a   1.000
_cell.length_b   1.000
_cell.length_c   1.000
_cell.angle_alpha   90.00
_cell.angle_beta   90.00
_cell.angle_gamma   90.00
#
_symmetry.space_group_name_H-M   'P 1'
#
loop_
_entity.id
_entity.type
_entity.pdbx_description
1 polymer ?
#
loop_
_entity_poly.entity_id
_entity_poly.type
_entity_poly.pdbx_seq_one_letter_code
_entity_poly.pdbx_strand_id
1 'polypeptide(L)'
;MREIPWTRGEEPTFFETDFWHNWHNGLAKLFIASVVVLYMTDGILPGTTIPERFRWLSEDYRAFCKSAGFTPFLLELTKDTFGYESYKKAPLGSWNKAVVSTHLMLYLDNLSARRVLGKTEDQLLLNVASSLISVMKVDVFAVIIIVVVIIMVVLVVVVVVVAALLVAVAVISTLYSEGFWIPAELGRKLGQGMVRFLVYYQAYMMLWEAQHGEWIRSLLAYHIAMQ
;
A
#
# COMPACT_ATOMS: atom_id res chain seq x y z
N MET A 1 -20.12 -32.02 -2.49
CA MET A 1 -19.63 -30.85 -1.72
C MET A 1 -18.14 -31.04 -1.54
N ARG A 2 -17.31 -30.02 -1.76
CA ARG A 2 -15.89 -30.08 -1.36
C ARG A 2 -15.86 -29.93 0.16
N GLU A 3 -15.19 -30.86 0.84
CA GLU A 3 -14.93 -30.76 2.27
C GLU A 3 -14.05 -29.54 2.53
N ILE A 4 -14.35 -28.81 3.61
CA ILE A 4 -13.54 -27.67 4.03
C ILE A 4 -12.25 -28.26 4.63
N PRO A 5 -11.05 -27.88 4.16
CA PRO A 5 -9.79 -28.38 4.69
C PRO A 5 -9.52 -27.69 6.04
N TRP A 6 -10.25 -28.12 7.07
CA TRP A 6 -10.07 -27.64 8.43
C TRP A 6 -10.24 -28.80 9.39
N THR A 7 -9.22 -29.04 10.21
CA THR A 7 -9.25 -30.05 11.27
C THR A 7 -9.62 -29.38 12.59
N ARG A 8 -10.56 -29.95 13.32
CA ARG A 8 -10.93 -29.46 14.65
C ARG A 8 -9.71 -29.55 15.59
N GLY A 9 -9.19 -28.39 16.01
CA GLY A 9 -8.00 -28.28 16.88
C GLY A 9 -6.84 -27.52 16.23
N GLU A 10 -6.91 -27.22 14.94
CA GLU A 10 -5.98 -26.31 14.26
C GLU A 10 -6.50 -24.88 14.32
N GLU A 11 -5.59 -23.91 14.52
CA GLU A 11 -5.96 -22.50 14.43
C GLU A 11 -6.50 -22.21 13.02
N PRO A 12 -7.70 -21.62 12.90
CA PRO A 12 -8.28 -21.30 11.62
C PRO A 12 -7.43 -20.27 10.87
N THR A 13 -6.70 -20.69 9.83
CA THR A 13 -5.99 -19.80 8.89
C THR A 13 -6.93 -19.18 7.85
N PHE A 14 -8.25 -19.15 8.10
CA PHE A 14 -9.28 -18.67 7.16
C PHE A 14 -9.11 -17.21 6.71
N PHE A 15 -8.23 -16.43 7.35
CA PHE A 15 -8.01 -15.01 7.07
C PHE A 15 -6.58 -14.69 6.60
N GLU A 16 -5.91 -15.62 5.94
CA GLU A 16 -4.69 -15.26 5.20
C GLU A 16 -5.04 -14.26 4.10
N THR A 17 -4.70 -12.99 4.34
CA THR A 17 -4.94 -11.93 3.38
C THR A 17 -3.97 -12.08 2.22
N ASP A 18 -4.48 -12.54 1.09
CA ASP A 18 -3.73 -12.50 -0.15
C ASP A 18 -3.87 -11.08 -0.73
N PHE A 19 -2.80 -10.30 -0.56
CA PHE A 19 -2.71 -8.94 -1.08
C PHE A 19 -3.03 -8.87 -2.58
N TRP A 20 -2.55 -9.83 -3.38
CA TRP A 20 -2.75 -9.85 -4.82
C TRP A 20 -4.18 -10.18 -5.20
N HIS A 21 -4.83 -11.10 -4.49
CA HIS A 21 -6.25 -11.38 -4.70
C HIS A 21 -7.12 -10.19 -4.31
N ASN A 22 -6.82 -9.51 -3.20
CA ASN A 22 -7.56 -8.31 -2.77
C ASN A 22 -7.38 -7.15 -3.77
N TRP A 23 -6.15 -6.88 -4.19
CA TRP A 23 -5.86 -5.87 -5.20
C TRP A 23 -6.59 -6.17 -6.51
N HIS A 24 -6.42 -7.39 -7.04
CA HIS A 24 -6.99 -7.79 -8.32
C HIS A 24 -8.52 -7.86 -8.31
N ASN A 25 -9.12 -8.48 -7.27
CA ASN A 25 -10.57 -8.66 -7.21
C ASN A 25 -11.33 -7.44 -6.70
N GLY A 26 -10.64 -6.49 -6.05
CA GLY A 26 -11.21 -5.23 -5.62
C GLY A 26 -10.72 -4.06 -6.46
N LEU A 27 -9.64 -3.45 -5.98
CA LEU A 27 -9.22 -2.11 -6.41
C LEU A 27 -8.85 -2.02 -7.89
N ALA A 28 -8.14 -3.02 -8.44
CA ALA A 28 -7.72 -3.01 -9.83
C ALA A 28 -8.92 -2.99 -10.79
N LYS A 29 -9.95 -3.81 -10.53
CA LYS A 29 -11.17 -3.87 -11.35
C LYS A 29 -11.91 -2.55 -11.37
N LEU A 30 -12.12 -1.97 -10.19
CA LEU A 30 -12.80 -0.69 -10.05
C LEU A 30 -12.02 0.42 -10.76
N PHE A 31 -10.70 0.48 -10.53
CA PHE A 31 -9.82 1.48 -11.13
C PHE A 31 -9.81 1.38 -12.65
N ILE A 32 -9.46 0.21 -13.20
CA ILE A 32 -9.37 -0.03 -14.66
C ILE A 32 -10.70 0.29 -15.34
N ALA A 33 -11.81 -0.17 -14.77
CA ALA A 33 -13.14 0.10 -15.33
C ALA A 33 -13.48 1.61 -15.30
N SER A 34 -13.13 2.30 -14.21
CA SER A 34 -13.34 3.74 -14.08
C SER A 34 -12.52 4.54 -15.10
N VAL A 35 -11.26 4.16 -15.33
CA VAL A 35 -10.41 4.79 -16.35
C VAL A 35 -10.98 4.63 -17.75
N VAL A 36 -11.47 3.43 -18.10
CA VAL A 36 -12.10 3.19 -19.41
C VAL A 36 -13.35 4.05 -19.59
N VAL A 37 -14.22 4.13 -18.58
CA VAL A 37 -15.43 4.95 -18.63
C VAL A 37 -15.10 6.44 -18.71
N LEU A 38 -14.07 6.89 -18.00
CA LEU A 38 -13.57 8.26 -18.09
C LEU A 38 -13.10 8.57 -19.52
N TYR A 39 -12.28 7.71 -20.13
CA TYR A 39 -11.81 7.89 -21.51
C TYR A 39 -12.94 7.86 -22.54
N MET A 40 -14.01 7.10 -22.29
CA MET A 40 -15.22 7.19 -23.09
C MET A 40 -15.88 8.57 -22.94
N THR A 41 -16.07 9.04 -21.71
CA THR A 41 -16.79 10.28 -21.42
C THR A 41 -16.11 11.48 -22.09
N ASP A 42 -14.77 11.56 -21.99
CA ASP A 42 -13.99 12.69 -22.52
C ASP A 42 -13.66 12.57 -24.02
N GLY A 43 -14.23 11.58 -24.72
CA GLY A 43 -14.03 11.43 -26.16
C GLY A 43 -12.61 11.01 -26.57
N ILE A 44 -11.80 10.53 -25.62
CA ILE A 44 -10.46 9.98 -25.87
C ILE A 44 -10.54 8.73 -26.76
N LEU A 45 -11.60 7.92 -26.56
CA LEU A 45 -11.86 6.74 -27.39
C LEU A 45 -12.63 7.12 -28.67
N PRO A 46 -12.13 6.73 -29.86
CA PRO A 46 -12.86 6.87 -31.11
C PRO A 46 -14.24 6.19 -31.09
N GLY A 47 -15.21 6.81 -31.76
CA GLY A 47 -16.57 6.29 -31.87
C GLY A 47 -17.61 7.25 -31.29
N THR A 48 -18.81 7.24 -31.88
CA THR A 48 -19.93 8.11 -31.49
C THR A 48 -20.85 7.45 -30.48
N THR A 49 -20.93 6.12 -30.51
CA THR A 49 -21.76 5.34 -29.61
C THR A 49 -20.92 4.49 -28.65
N ILE A 50 -21.50 4.12 -27.50
CA ILE A 50 -20.85 3.22 -26.54
C ILE A 50 -20.43 1.88 -27.17
N PRO A 51 -21.27 1.19 -27.97
CA PRO A 51 -20.87 -0.06 -28.62
C PRO A 51 -19.71 0.12 -29.61
N GLU A 52 -19.68 1.22 -30.37
CA GLU A 52 -18.57 1.52 -31.28
C GLU A 52 -17.25 1.69 -30.51
N ARG A 53 -17.29 2.41 -29.38
CA ARG A 53 -16.11 2.63 -28.53
C ARG A 53 -15.59 1.32 -27.95
N PHE A 54 -16.47 0.42 -27.48
CA PHE A 54 -16.06 -0.90 -27.00
C PHE A 54 -15.51 -1.81 -28.11
N ARG A 55 -16.09 -1.74 -29.31
CA ARG A 55 -15.57 -2.46 -30.48
C ARG A 55 -14.15 -1.98 -30.81
N TRP A 56 -13.95 -0.67 -30.90
CA TRP A 56 -12.64 -0.09 -31.14
C TRP A 56 -11.64 -0.45 -30.03
N LEU A 57 -12.03 -0.35 -28.76
CA LEU A 57 -11.21 -0.70 -27.60
C LEU A 57 -10.75 -2.17 -27.67
N SER A 58 -11.65 -3.08 -28.08
CA SER A 58 -11.33 -4.50 -28.26
C SER A 58 -10.29 -4.72 -29.37
N GLU A 59 -10.45 -4.04 -30.50
CA GLU A 59 -9.51 -4.12 -31.63
C GLU A 59 -8.13 -3.57 -31.26
N ASP A 60 -8.07 -2.38 -30.63
CA ASP A 60 -6.83 -1.73 -30.21
C ASP A 60 -6.13 -2.49 -29.08
N TYR A 61 -6.86 -3.06 -28.12
CA TYR A 61 -6.30 -3.92 -27.06
C TYR A 61 -5.67 -5.21 -27.61
N ARG A 62 -6.32 -5.87 -28.57
CA ARG A 62 -5.73 -7.06 -29.24
C ARG A 62 -4.48 -6.70 -30.03
N ALA A 63 -4.49 -5.56 -30.72
CA ALA A 63 -3.31 -5.05 -31.44
C ALA A 63 -2.16 -4.76 -30.47
N PHE A 64 -2.45 -4.12 -29.33
CA PHE A 64 -1.48 -3.88 -28.27
C PHE A 64 -0.89 -5.19 -27.74
N CYS A 65 -1.73 -6.15 -27.34
CA CYS A 65 -1.28 -7.46 -26.84
C CYS A 65 -0.33 -8.13 -27.85
N LYS A 66 -0.70 -8.14 -29.13
CA LYS A 66 0.14 -8.69 -30.21
C LYS A 66 1.49 -7.99 -30.31
N SER A 67 1.51 -6.65 -30.25
CA SER A 67 2.75 -5.86 -30.34
C SER A 67 3.66 -6.03 -29.12
N ALA A 68 3.08 -6.27 -27.94
CA ALA A 68 3.80 -6.46 -26.69
C ALA A 68 4.20 -7.93 -26.43
N GLY A 69 3.82 -8.86 -27.31
CA GLY A 69 4.13 -10.29 -27.16
C GLY A 69 3.26 -11.01 -26.13
N PHE A 70 2.09 -10.47 -25.79
CA PHE A 70 1.14 -11.08 -24.86
C PHE A 70 0.01 -11.81 -25.58
N THR A 71 -0.40 -12.94 -25.02
CA THR A 71 -1.67 -13.60 -25.41
C THR A 71 -2.84 -12.91 -24.70
N PRO A 72 -3.81 -12.35 -25.43
CA PRO A 72 -4.96 -11.69 -24.82
C PRO A 72 -5.89 -12.71 -24.14
N PHE A 73 -6.10 -12.57 -22.83
CA PHE A 73 -7.06 -13.38 -22.08
C PHE A 73 -8.52 -12.96 -22.29
N LEU A 74 -8.73 -11.68 -22.64
CA LEU A 74 -10.01 -11.15 -23.06
C LEU A 74 -9.92 -10.82 -24.54
N LEU A 75 -10.71 -11.50 -25.36
CA LEU A 75 -10.76 -11.23 -26.80
C LEU A 75 -11.68 -10.06 -27.11
N GLU A 76 -12.73 -9.87 -26.32
CA GLU A 76 -13.69 -8.79 -26.46
C GLU A 76 -13.80 -8.03 -25.14
N LEU A 77 -13.78 -6.71 -25.26
CA LEU A 77 -13.93 -5.76 -24.18
C LEU A 77 -15.32 -5.13 -24.32
N THR A 78 -16.25 -5.58 -23.48
CA THR A 78 -17.67 -5.23 -23.58
C THR A 78 -18.12 -4.35 -22.42
N LYS A 79 -19.35 -3.83 -22.50
CA LYS A 79 -20.01 -3.16 -21.36
C LYS A 79 -19.98 -4.03 -20.10
N ASP A 80 -20.20 -5.34 -20.23
CA ASP A 80 -20.28 -6.27 -19.10
C ASP A 80 -18.88 -6.54 -18.52
N THR A 81 -17.83 -6.48 -19.36
CA THR A 81 -16.44 -6.62 -18.93
C THR A 81 -16.07 -5.56 -17.90
N PHE A 82 -16.56 -4.33 -18.09
CA PHE A 82 -16.28 -3.19 -17.21
C PHE A 82 -17.45 -2.82 -16.29
N GLY A 83 -18.56 -3.56 -16.31
CA GLY A 83 -19.75 -3.21 -15.53
C GLY A 83 -20.31 -1.83 -15.88
N TYR A 84 -20.23 -1.42 -17.15
CA TYR A 84 -20.77 -0.14 -17.61
C TYR A 84 -22.28 -0.22 -17.79
N GLU A 85 -23.02 0.52 -16.97
CA GLU A 85 -24.48 0.69 -17.11
C GLU A 85 -24.83 2.10 -17.59
N SER A 86 -24.21 3.13 -17.02
CA SER A 86 -24.37 4.53 -17.41
C SER A 86 -23.22 5.37 -16.85
N TYR A 87 -23.05 6.60 -17.36
CA TYR A 87 -22.07 7.55 -16.85
C TYR A 87 -22.32 8.02 -15.40
N LYS A 88 -23.47 7.71 -14.81
CA LYS A 88 -23.82 8.08 -13.44
C LYS A 88 -23.52 7.00 -12.41
N LYS A 89 -23.18 5.79 -12.85
CA LYS A 89 -22.93 4.64 -11.96
C LYS A 89 -21.45 4.29 -11.99
N ALA A 90 -20.87 4.05 -10.81
CA ALA A 90 -19.51 3.57 -10.70
C ALA A 90 -19.38 2.19 -11.40
N PRO A 91 -18.47 2.05 -12.37
CA PRO A 91 -18.28 0.80 -13.07
C PRO A 91 -17.52 -0.22 -12.21
N LEU A 92 -17.73 -1.51 -12.43
CA LEU A 92 -17.00 -2.57 -11.73
C LEU A 92 -16.65 -3.70 -12.71
N GLY A 93 -15.35 -3.92 -12.90
CA GLY A 93 -14.84 -4.97 -13.78
C GLY A 93 -15.26 -6.39 -13.36
N SER A 94 -15.52 -7.27 -14.33
CA SER A 94 -16.09 -8.61 -14.09
C SER A 94 -15.15 -9.80 -14.42
N TRP A 95 -13.87 -9.54 -14.71
CA TRP A 95 -12.90 -10.62 -15.04
C TRP A 95 -12.34 -11.32 -13.80
N ASN A 96 -11.88 -12.57 -13.92
CA ASN A 96 -11.44 -13.36 -12.75
C ASN A 96 -9.92 -13.54 -12.64
N LYS A 97 -9.16 -13.43 -13.74
CA LYS A 97 -7.72 -13.74 -13.74
C LYS A 97 -6.86 -12.50 -13.49
N ALA A 98 -5.90 -12.59 -12.55
CA ALA A 98 -4.99 -11.48 -12.19
C ALA A 98 -4.21 -10.89 -13.37
N VAL A 99 -3.79 -11.77 -14.28
CA VAL A 99 -3.11 -11.41 -15.52
C VAL A 99 -3.92 -10.46 -16.41
N VAL A 100 -5.26 -10.52 -16.35
CA VAL A 100 -6.12 -9.60 -17.11
C VAL A 100 -5.98 -8.17 -16.59
N SER A 101 -5.98 -7.96 -15.27
CA SER A 101 -5.76 -6.62 -14.70
C SER A 101 -4.38 -6.09 -15.08
N THR A 102 -3.36 -6.95 -15.05
CA THR A 102 -2.00 -6.58 -15.45
C THR A 102 -1.96 -6.13 -16.91
N HIS A 103 -2.48 -6.95 -17.83
CA HIS A 103 -2.50 -6.62 -19.25
C HIS A 103 -3.33 -5.35 -19.54
N LEU A 104 -4.47 -5.17 -18.87
CA LEU A 104 -5.30 -3.97 -19.02
C LEU A 104 -4.60 -2.72 -18.49
N MET A 105 -3.87 -2.78 -17.38
CA MET A 105 -3.09 -1.64 -16.88
C MET A 105 -1.96 -1.26 -17.83
N LEU A 106 -1.18 -2.25 -18.32
CA LEU A 106 -0.15 -2.04 -19.35
C LEU A 106 -0.74 -1.42 -20.62
N TYR A 107 -1.92 -1.90 -21.01
CA TYR A 107 -2.64 -1.37 -22.16
C TYR A 107 -3.10 0.08 -21.94
N LEU A 108 -3.70 0.37 -20.79
CA LEU A 108 -4.18 1.71 -20.46
C LEU A 108 -3.03 2.71 -20.34
N ASP A 109 -1.87 2.31 -19.82
CA ASP A 109 -0.66 3.12 -19.84
C ASP A 109 -0.22 3.46 -21.27
N ASN A 110 -0.12 2.44 -22.14
CA ASN A 110 0.19 2.64 -23.55
C ASN A 110 -0.84 3.55 -24.26
N LEU A 111 -2.12 3.35 -23.98
CA LEU A 111 -3.20 4.16 -24.53
C LEU A 111 -3.11 5.61 -24.04
N SER A 112 -2.82 5.82 -22.76
CA SER A 112 -2.62 7.14 -22.13
C SER A 112 -1.50 7.90 -22.81
N ALA A 113 -0.34 7.24 -23.00
CA ALA A 113 0.80 7.83 -23.68
C ALA A 113 0.46 8.23 -25.13
N ARG A 114 -0.35 7.42 -25.83
CA ARG A 114 -0.75 7.71 -27.22
C ARG A 114 -1.86 8.75 -27.35
N ARG A 115 -2.77 8.87 -26.39
CA ARG A 115 -4.06 9.59 -26.58
C ARG A 115 -4.34 10.68 -25.56
N VAL A 116 -3.71 10.65 -24.38
CA VAL A 116 -3.97 11.60 -23.29
C VAL A 116 -2.81 12.57 -23.12
N LEU A 117 -1.59 12.06 -22.95
CA LEU A 117 -0.43 12.90 -22.66
C LEU A 117 -0.14 13.88 -23.80
N GLY A 118 -0.07 15.18 -23.46
CA GLY A 118 0.14 16.27 -24.42
C GLY A 118 -1.03 16.52 -25.38
N LYS A 119 -2.19 15.89 -25.15
CA LYS A 119 -3.39 15.98 -26.01
C LYS A 119 -4.62 16.52 -25.29
N THR A 120 -4.58 16.62 -23.98
CA THR A 120 -5.63 17.21 -23.16
C THR A 120 -5.02 18.11 -22.09
N GLU A 121 -5.77 19.13 -21.68
CA GLU A 121 -5.46 19.99 -20.53
C GLU A 121 -6.25 19.55 -19.28
N ASP A 122 -7.10 18.53 -19.40
CA ASP A 122 -7.88 18.01 -18.27
C ASP A 122 -6.95 17.38 -17.23
N GLN A 123 -6.89 17.98 -16.04
CA GLN A 123 -6.02 17.56 -14.97
C GLN A 123 -6.38 16.17 -14.42
N LEU A 124 -7.66 15.79 -14.43
CA LEU A 124 -8.08 14.46 -13.97
C LEU A 124 -7.53 13.39 -14.93
N LEU A 125 -7.64 13.59 -16.24
CA LEU A 125 -7.09 12.68 -17.24
C LEU A 125 -5.55 12.59 -17.15
N LEU A 126 -4.88 13.73 -16.97
CA LEU A 126 -3.41 13.78 -16.81
C LEU A 126 -2.95 13.08 -15.52
N ASN A 127 -3.70 13.24 -14.42
CA ASN A 127 -3.41 12.56 -13.16
C ASN A 127 -3.58 11.04 -13.29
N VAL A 128 -4.65 10.59 -13.97
CA VAL A 128 -4.88 9.16 -14.24
C VAL A 128 -3.76 8.58 -15.11
N ALA A 129 -3.42 9.25 -16.21
CA ALA A 129 -2.34 8.84 -17.10
C ALA A 129 -0.98 8.76 -16.38
N SER A 130 -0.68 9.76 -15.54
CA SER A 130 0.56 9.79 -14.76
C SER A 130 0.59 8.73 -13.65
N SER A 131 -0.57 8.41 -13.07
CA SER A 131 -0.71 7.36 -12.06
C SER A 131 -0.47 5.97 -12.65
N LEU A 132 -0.97 5.69 -13.86
CA LEU A 132 -0.71 4.43 -14.58
C LEU A 132 0.79 4.21 -14.80
N ILE A 133 1.48 5.26 -15.26
CA ILE A 133 2.94 5.26 -15.43
C ILE A 133 3.63 4.98 -14.10
N SER A 134 3.20 5.66 -13.04
CA SER A 134 3.84 5.56 -11.72
C SER A 134 3.67 4.15 -11.14
N VAL A 135 2.46 3.59 -11.16
CA VAL A 135 2.18 2.26 -10.62
C VAL A 135 2.94 1.16 -11.38
N MET A 136 3.15 1.32 -12.68
CA MET A 136 3.91 0.36 -13.47
C MET A 136 5.43 0.51 -13.39
N LYS A 137 5.92 1.73 -13.14
CA LYS A 137 7.36 2.01 -12.94
C LYS A 137 7.83 1.82 -11.52
N VAL A 138 6.90 1.69 -10.57
CA VAL A 138 7.23 1.19 -9.24
C VAL A 138 7.70 -0.24 -9.45
N ASP A 139 9.01 -0.38 -9.58
CA ASP A 139 9.65 -1.67 -9.68
C ASP A 139 9.28 -2.43 -8.40
N VAL A 140 8.49 -3.48 -8.56
CA VAL A 140 8.08 -4.35 -7.45
C VAL A 140 9.33 -4.84 -6.72
N PHE A 141 10.46 -5.01 -7.42
CA PHE A 141 11.75 -5.28 -6.79
C PHE A 141 12.24 -4.12 -5.92
N ALA A 142 12.10 -2.87 -6.34
CA ALA A 142 12.47 -1.72 -5.52
C ALA A 142 11.61 -1.62 -4.25
N VAL A 143 10.30 -1.88 -4.35
CA VAL A 143 9.41 -1.93 -3.17
C VAL A 143 9.78 -3.07 -2.24
N ILE A 144 10.03 -4.27 -2.78
CA ILE A 144 10.49 -5.42 -2.00
C ILE A 144 11.81 -5.09 -1.30
N ILE A 145 12.77 -4.48 -2.02
CA ILE A 145 14.05 -4.06 -1.44
C ILE A 145 13.83 -3.06 -0.30
N ILE A 146 12.98 -2.05 -0.48
CA ILE A 146 12.68 -1.06 0.56
C ILE A 146 12.07 -1.75 1.79
N VAL A 147 11.09 -2.64 1.60
CA VAL A 147 10.46 -3.38 2.70
C VAL A 147 11.46 -4.27 3.42
N VAL A 148 12.30 -5.00 2.69
CA VAL A 148 13.37 -5.84 3.26
C VAL A 148 14.36 -4.99 4.06
N VAL A 149 14.78 -3.85 3.53
CA VAL A 149 15.69 -2.92 4.23
C VAL A 149 15.04 -2.40 5.52
N ILE A 150 13.76 -2.02 5.49
CA ILE A 150 13.04 -1.59 6.70
C ILE A 150 13.00 -2.71 7.74
N ILE A 151 12.67 -3.94 7.34
CA ILE A 151 12.64 -5.11 8.24
C ILE A 151 14.03 -5.34 8.85
N MET A 152 15.10 -5.28 8.05
CA MET A 152 16.46 -5.44 8.53
C MET A 152 16.84 -4.36 9.55
N VAL A 153 16.49 -3.10 9.29
CA VAL A 153 16.74 -1.98 10.23
C VAL A 153 16.00 -2.20 11.55
N VAL A 154 14.72 -2.57 11.49
CA VAL A 154 13.93 -2.85 12.69
C VAL A 154 14.52 -4.01 13.50
N LEU A 155 14.93 -5.09 12.84
CA LEU A 155 15.58 -6.23 13.49
C LEU A 155 16.89 -5.83 14.18
N VAL A 156 17.73 -5.03 13.53
CA VAL A 156 18.98 -4.53 14.11
C VAL A 156 18.69 -3.69 15.36
N VAL A 157 17.71 -2.78 15.29
CA VAL A 157 17.32 -1.94 16.43
C VAL A 157 16.85 -2.81 17.60
N VAL A 158 16.01 -3.82 17.34
CA VAL A 158 15.54 -4.75 18.38
C VAL A 158 16.70 -5.51 19.02
N VAL A 159 17.63 -6.04 18.23
CA VAL A 159 18.80 -6.76 18.74
C VAL A 159 19.68 -5.86 19.62
N VAL A 160 19.93 -4.62 19.20
CA VAL A 160 20.72 -3.66 19.97
C VAL A 160 20.05 -3.32 21.30
N VAL A 161 18.73 -3.07 21.30
CA VAL A 161 17.97 -2.77 22.52
C VAL A 161 17.99 -3.96 23.49
N VAL A 162 17.76 -5.18 22.99
CA VAL A 162 17.80 -6.39 23.81
C VAL A 162 19.20 -6.61 24.40
N ALA A 163 20.26 -6.45 23.62
CA ALA A 163 21.63 -6.57 24.11
C ALA A 163 21.94 -5.54 25.21
N ALA A 164 21.52 -4.29 25.04
CA ALA A 164 21.71 -3.25 26.05
C ALA A 164 20.96 -3.57 27.36
N LEU A 165 19.75 -4.11 27.27
CA LEU A 165 18.98 -4.56 28.44
C LEU A 165 19.65 -5.74 29.15
N LEU A 166 20.16 -6.72 28.41
CA LEU A 166 20.90 -7.85 29.00
C LEU A 166 22.15 -7.39 29.73
N VAL A 167 22.90 -6.44 29.17
CA VAL A 167 24.06 -5.83 29.85
C VAL A 167 23.62 -5.10 31.12
N ALA A 168 22.55 -4.30 31.05
CA ALA A 168 22.03 -3.61 32.23
C ALA A 168 21.62 -4.59 33.33
N VAL A 169 20.92 -5.68 32.98
CA VAL A 169 20.53 -6.74 33.92
C VAL A 169 21.76 -7.42 34.50
N ALA A 170 22.78 -7.73 33.70
CA ALA A 170 24.02 -8.34 34.19
C ALA A 170 24.78 -7.42 35.16
N VAL A 171 24.86 -6.12 34.84
CA VAL A 171 25.46 -5.10 35.72
C VAL A 171 24.69 -5.01 37.04
N ILE A 172 23.36 -4.91 36.97
CA ILE A 172 22.50 -4.90 38.16
C ILE A 172 22.72 -6.19 38.97
N SER A 173 22.64 -7.35 38.33
CA SER A 173 22.85 -8.64 38.99
C SER A 173 24.20 -8.70 39.70
N THR A 174 25.27 -8.22 39.06
CA THR A 174 26.63 -8.19 39.63
C THR A 174 26.70 -7.25 40.84
N LEU A 175 26.08 -6.06 40.72
CA LEU A 175 26.02 -5.08 41.82
C LEU A 175 25.25 -5.63 43.04
N TYR A 176 24.28 -6.52 42.84
CA TYR A 176 23.48 -7.11 43.91
C TYR A 176 23.99 -8.47 44.42
N SER A 177 24.82 -9.19 43.65
CA SER A 177 25.32 -10.53 44.02
C SER A 177 26.56 -10.49 44.90
N GLU A 178 27.43 -9.50 44.70
CA GLU A 178 28.51 -9.24 45.65
C GLU A 178 27.98 -8.38 46.78
N GLY A 179 28.56 -8.44 47.98
CA GLY A 179 28.27 -7.51 49.08
C GLY A 179 28.75 -6.08 48.78
N PHE A 180 28.53 -5.63 47.54
CA PHE A 180 29.00 -4.39 46.95
C PHE A 180 28.25 -3.24 47.58
N TRP A 181 28.77 -2.79 48.72
CA TRP A 181 28.26 -1.60 49.39
C TRP A 181 28.70 -0.37 48.60
N ILE A 182 27.77 0.20 47.83
CA ILE A 182 28.01 1.47 47.12
C ILE A 182 28.27 2.54 48.19
N PRO A 183 29.44 3.21 48.19
CA PRO A 183 29.71 4.28 49.14
C PRO A 183 28.58 5.31 49.12
N ALA A 184 28.10 5.73 50.29
CA ALA A 184 26.95 6.63 50.41
C ALA A 184 27.10 7.96 49.65
N GLU A 185 28.34 8.39 49.38
CA GLU A 185 28.63 9.55 48.53
C GLU A 185 28.39 9.25 47.04
N LEU A 186 28.85 8.09 46.55
CA LEU A 186 28.63 7.66 45.17
C LEU A 186 27.15 7.38 44.90
N GLY A 187 26.44 6.76 45.85
CA GLY A 187 25.00 6.56 45.77
C GLY A 187 24.23 7.87 45.66
N ARG A 188 24.63 8.91 46.43
CA ARG A 188 24.04 10.26 46.31
C ARG A 188 24.32 10.91 44.96
N LYS A 189 25.54 10.79 44.43
CA LYS A 189 25.90 11.33 43.10
C LYS A 189 25.11 10.64 41.98
N LEU A 190 24.96 9.32 42.03
CA LEU A 190 24.14 8.55 41.08
C LEU A 190 22.67 8.93 41.18
N GLY A 191 22.13 9.05 42.40
CA GLY A 191 20.75 9.50 42.61
C GLY A 191 20.48 10.90 42.07
N GLN A 192 21.39 11.86 42.30
CA GLN A 192 21.30 13.19 41.71
C GLN A 192 21.37 13.16 40.18
N GLY A 193 22.22 12.29 39.61
CA GLY A 193 22.32 12.07 38.17
C GLY A 193 21.01 11.55 37.56
N MET A 194 20.40 10.53 38.18
CA MET A 194 19.09 10.00 37.76
C MET A 194 17.98 11.06 37.84
N VAL A 195 17.93 11.84 38.91
CA VAL A 195 16.93 12.92 39.04
C VAL A 195 17.10 13.94 37.93
N ARG A 196 18.33 14.36 37.61
CA ARG A 196 18.59 15.27 36.49
C ARG A 196 18.17 14.67 35.15
N PHE A 197 18.51 13.40 34.90
CA PHE A 197 18.10 12.70 33.69
C PHE A 197 16.57 12.67 33.55
N LEU A 198 15.84 12.33 34.61
CA LEU A 198 14.38 12.29 34.60
C LEU A 198 13.77 13.68 34.33
N VAL A 199 14.33 14.75 34.90
CA VAL A 199 13.90 16.13 34.62
C VAL A 199 14.14 16.49 33.14
N TYR A 200 15.31 16.13 32.59
CA TYR A 200 15.60 16.36 31.17
C TYR A 200 14.69 15.55 30.25
N TYR A 201 14.46 14.27 30.57
CA TYR A 201 13.58 13.39 29.81
C TYR A 201 12.14 13.91 29.82
N GLN A 202 11.65 14.33 30.99
CA GLN A 202 10.32 14.94 31.12
C GLN A 202 10.20 16.22 30.29
N ALA A 203 11.20 17.10 30.33
CA ALA A 203 11.22 18.32 29.52
C ALA A 203 11.27 18.02 28.01
N TYR A 204 12.07 17.03 27.59
CA TYR A 204 12.14 16.57 26.21
C TYR A 204 10.80 16.01 25.73
N MET A 205 10.15 15.17 26.53
CA MET A 205 8.82 14.60 26.21
C MET A 205 7.77 15.70 26.06
N MET A 206 7.77 16.73 26.93
CA MET A 206 6.88 17.89 26.80
C MET A 206 7.13 18.68 25.51
N LEU A 207 8.40 18.84 25.11
CA LEU A 207 8.77 19.52 23.87
C LEU A 207 8.35 18.73 22.62
N TRP A 208 8.57 17.41 22.66
CA TRP A 208 8.15 16.49 21.61
C TRP A 208 6.62 16.47 21.46
N GLU A 209 5.89 16.44 22.58
CA GLU A 209 4.43 16.53 22.59
C GLU A 209 3.93 17.89 22.09
N ALA A 210 4.61 19.00 22.42
CA ALA A 210 4.26 20.32 21.89
C ALA A 210 4.46 20.42 20.37
N GLN A 211 5.50 19.76 19.82
CA GLN A 211 5.81 19.81 18.38
C GLN A 211 4.98 18.81 17.55
N HIS A 212 4.53 17.70 18.13
CA HIS A 212 3.91 16.60 17.38
C HIS A 212 2.53 16.20 17.92
N GLY A 213 2.08 16.78 19.02
CA GLY A 213 0.82 16.45 19.69
C GLY A 213 -0.43 16.85 18.90
N GLU A 214 -0.37 17.87 18.03
CA GLU A 214 -1.52 18.20 17.16
C GLU A 214 -1.81 17.09 16.15
N TRP A 215 -0.77 16.45 15.61
CA TRP A 215 -0.95 15.35 14.65
C TRP A 215 -1.56 14.12 15.32
N ILE A 216 -1.11 13.77 16.54
CA ILE A 216 -1.66 12.64 17.31
C ILE A 216 -3.11 12.92 17.73
N ARG A 217 -3.44 14.14 18.17
CA ARG A 217 -4.82 14.54 18.47
C ARG A 217 -5.72 14.50 17.23
N SER A 218 -5.20 14.91 16.07
CA SER A 218 -5.91 14.84 14.79
C SER A 218 -6.19 13.40 14.36
N LEU A 219 -5.22 12.49 14.57
CA LEU A 219 -5.38 11.06 14.29
C LEU A 219 -6.40 10.38 15.21
N LEU A 220 -6.38 10.72 16.51
CA LEU A 220 -7.35 10.22 17.49
C LEU A 220 -8.75 10.76 17.21
N ALA A 221 -8.88 12.05 16.89
CA ALA A 221 -10.17 12.65 16.52
C ALA A 221 -10.75 12.01 15.24
N TYR A 222 -9.91 11.74 14.25
CA TYR A 222 -10.30 11.05 13.02
C TYR A 222 -10.77 9.60 13.30
N HIS A 223 -10.07 8.86 14.16
CA HIS A 223 -10.47 7.49 14.51
C HIS A 223 -11.79 7.44 15.30
N ILE A 224 -12.01 8.37 16.23
CA ILE A 224 -13.27 8.50 16.98
C ILE A 224 -14.43 8.88 16.04
N ALA A 225 -14.20 9.70 15.02
CA ALA A 225 -15.22 10.08 14.05
C ALA A 225 -15.62 8.96 13.06
N MET A 226 -14.84 7.87 13.00
CA MET A 226 -15.13 6.72 12.12
C MET A 226 -15.74 5.51 12.85
N GLN A 227 -15.98 5.61 14.16
CA GLN A 227 -16.76 4.65 14.95
C GLN A 227 -18.18 5.16 15.17
#